data_AF-A0A846BXZ5-F1
#
_entry.id   AF-A0A846BXZ5-F1
#
_cell.length_a   1.000
_cell.length_b   1.000
_cell.length_c   1.000
_cell.angle_alpha   90.00
_cell.angle_beta   90.00
_cell.angle_gamma   90.00
#
_symmetry.space_group_name_H-M   'P 1'
#
loop_
_entity.id
_entity.type
_entity.pdbx_description
1 polymer ?
#
loop_
_entity_poly.entity_id
_entity_poly.type
_entity_poly.pdbx_seq_one_letter_code
_entity_poly.pdbx_strand_id
1 'polypeptide(L)'
;LAIARRISESLEDIPIGEPKGLNKLLKRTAELLQTEYDWSEVELGFGIGKITAKARADSGLRQRLNQYLGPKKADLLTAINQELIEPAIAQLHQQKKKGLVVIVDNLDRIEGTTKSWGTSQQEYIFIDQAEYLQKFNCHLVYTMPLALKFADTYGRLTQRYYEEPKVLPMVQVKQIDGSDCEAGIALLRQMVLARALPEMDEQERLKQIDKIFDHPDSLDRLCRVTGGHVRDLLRLLMSWLRKDFKQGQLTRETLESLIRGRRNEMTLQIDDQEWALLRQVRQKKKVSGDYGYQKLIHSRLVFEYRDREESWFDINPILADAK
;
A
#
# COMPACT_ATOMS: atom_id res chain seq x y z
N LEU A 1 -9.31 17.54 -3.34
CA LEU A 1 -8.15 18.45 -3.39
C LEU A 1 -6.81 17.75 -3.63
N ALA A 2 -6.35 16.84 -2.76
CA ALA A 2 -5.04 16.18 -2.96
C ALA A 2 -4.91 15.46 -4.30
N ILE A 3 -5.98 14.77 -4.75
CA ILE A 3 -6.07 14.14 -6.07
C ILE A 3 -5.93 15.19 -7.18
N ALA A 4 -6.76 16.24 -7.17
CA ALA A 4 -6.72 17.32 -8.17
C ALA A 4 -5.35 18.00 -8.24
N ARG A 5 -4.67 18.21 -7.10
CA ARG A 5 -3.29 18.72 -7.06
C ARG A 5 -2.35 17.82 -7.85
N ARG A 6 -2.35 16.51 -7.57
CA ARG A 6 -1.46 15.56 -8.24
C ARG A 6 -1.76 15.42 -9.72
N ILE A 7 -3.04 15.48 -10.10
CA ILE A 7 -3.44 15.51 -11.52
C ILE A 7 -2.86 16.77 -12.18
N SER A 8 -3.04 17.95 -11.58
CA SER A 8 -2.50 19.20 -12.13
C SER A 8 -0.98 19.19 -12.23
N GLU A 9 -0.26 18.69 -11.22
CA GLU A 9 1.21 18.57 -11.25
C GLU A 9 1.68 17.55 -12.30
N SER A 10 0.94 16.46 -12.52
CA SER A 10 1.35 15.41 -13.49
C SER A 10 1.03 15.78 -14.94
N LEU A 11 0.24 16.83 -15.15
CA LEU A 11 -0.23 17.28 -16.46
C LEU A 11 0.19 18.72 -16.75
N GLU A 12 1.25 19.22 -16.09
CA GLU A 12 1.76 20.58 -16.24
C GLU A 12 2.13 20.90 -17.71
N ASP A 13 2.67 19.91 -18.43
CA ASP A 13 3.01 20.03 -19.85
C ASP A 13 1.79 19.95 -20.80
N ILE A 14 0.57 19.74 -20.28
CA ILE A 14 -0.64 19.64 -21.07
C ILE A 14 -1.36 20.99 -21.03
N PRO A 15 -1.58 21.65 -22.19
CA PRO A 15 -2.25 22.94 -22.25
C PRO A 15 -3.73 22.77 -21.93
N ILE A 16 -4.07 22.97 -20.66
CA ILE A 16 -5.45 23.00 -20.17
C ILE A 16 -5.86 24.47 -20.01
N GLY A 17 -7.10 24.80 -20.41
CA GLY A 17 -7.62 26.15 -20.26
C GLY A 17 -7.69 26.60 -18.79
N GLU A 18 -7.72 27.91 -18.57
CA GLU A 18 -7.73 28.45 -17.21
C GLU A 18 -9.01 28.03 -16.43
N PRO A 19 -8.88 27.38 -15.27
CA PRO A 19 -9.97 26.79 -14.50
C PRO A 19 -10.56 27.81 -13.53
N LYS A 20 -11.37 28.72 -14.09
CA LYS A 20 -11.88 29.92 -13.40
C LYS A 20 -12.75 29.59 -12.18
N GLY A 21 -13.64 28.60 -12.27
CA GLY A 21 -14.55 28.22 -11.18
C GLY A 21 -13.80 27.55 -10.03
N LEU A 22 -12.89 26.63 -10.34
CA LEU A 22 -12.04 25.98 -9.35
C LEU A 22 -11.12 27.00 -8.67
N ASN A 23 -10.47 27.89 -9.43
CA ASN A 23 -9.66 28.98 -8.89
C ASN A 23 -10.47 29.88 -7.94
N LYS A 24 -11.70 30.25 -8.32
CA LYS A 24 -12.58 31.07 -7.47
C LYS A 24 -12.95 30.36 -6.16
N LEU A 25 -13.22 29.06 -6.19
CA LEU A 25 -13.50 28.26 -4.99
C LEU A 25 -12.27 28.18 -4.07
N LEU A 26 -11.08 27.93 -4.65
CA LEU A 26 -9.83 27.85 -3.90
C LEU A 26 -9.44 29.19 -3.30
N LYS A 27 -9.57 30.29 -4.05
CA LYS A 27 -9.29 31.65 -3.56
C LYS A 27 -10.17 32.02 -2.38
N ARG A 28 -11.49 31.80 -2.47
CA ARG A 28 -12.42 32.02 -1.34
C ARG A 28 -12.07 31.17 -0.13
N THR A 29 -11.62 29.93 -0.36
CA THR A 29 -11.16 29.05 0.72
C THR A 29 -9.90 29.60 1.38
N ALA A 30 -8.94 30.10 0.60
CA ALA A 30 -7.70 30.67 1.11
C ALA A 30 -7.88 32.00 1.86
N GLU A 31 -8.82 32.84 1.39
CA GLU A 31 -9.24 34.09 2.07
C GLU A 31 -9.82 33.78 3.46
N LEU A 32 -10.70 32.79 3.57
CA LEU A 32 -11.29 32.36 4.84
C LEU A 32 -10.27 31.75 5.81
N LEU A 33 -9.19 31.18 5.28
CA LEU A 33 -8.10 30.65 6.08
C LEU A 33 -7.10 31.73 6.53
N GLN A 34 -7.38 33.02 6.23
CA GLN A 34 -6.51 34.17 6.54
C GLN A 34 -5.06 33.93 6.09
N THR A 35 -4.90 33.26 4.94
CA THR A 35 -3.56 33.07 4.39
C THR A 35 -3.14 34.36 3.69
N GLU A 36 -2.10 35.03 4.19
CA GLU A 36 -1.53 36.31 3.69
C GLU A 36 -0.97 36.28 2.25
N TYR A 37 -1.39 35.34 1.40
CA TYR A 37 -0.83 35.18 0.08
C TYR A 37 -1.65 35.91 -0.98
N ASP A 38 -0.95 36.52 -1.93
CA ASP A 38 -1.56 36.97 -3.18
C ASP A 38 -1.87 35.75 -4.07
N TRP A 39 -3.16 35.56 -4.35
CA TRP A 39 -3.71 34.46 -5.16
C TRP A 39 -4.09 34.94 -6.57
N SER A 40 -3.55 36.08 -6.99
CA SER A 40 -3.85 36.72 -8.27
C SER A 40 -3.32 35.95 -9.48
N GLU A 41 -2.21 35.20 -9.35
CA GLU A 41 -1.52 34.54 -10.48
C GLU A 41 -0.90 33.18 -10.11
N VAL A 42 -1.70 32.21 -9.66
CA VAL A 42 -1.16 30.91 -9.25
C VAL A 42 -1.79 29.78 -10.07
N GLU A 43 -0.96 29.04 -10.80
CA GLU A 43 -1.31 27.75 -11.41
C GLU A 43 -2.00 26.82 -10.39
N LEU A 44 -3.06 26.13 -10.83
CA LEU A 44 -3.89 25.27 -9.97
C LEU A 44 -3.08 24.36 -9.05
N GLY A 45 -2.08 23.67 -9.62
CA GLY A 45 -1.24 22.71 -8.89
C GLY A 45 -0.54 23.36 -7.72
N PHE A 46 0.08 24.52 -7.95
CA PHE A 46 0.76 25.31 -6.92
C PHE A 46 -0.22 25.86 -5.88
N GLY A 47 -1.40 26.29 -6.31
CA GLY A 47 -2.42 26.86 -5.43
C GLY A 47 -3.03 25.83 -4.47
N ILE A 48 -3.47 24.69 -5.00
CA ILE A 48 -3.93 23.55 -4.19
C ILE A 48 -2.77 23.03 -3.32
N GLY A 49 -1.54 23.06 -3.85
CA GLY A 49 -0.33 22.66 -3.14
C GLY A 49 -0.09 23.43 -1.86
N LYS A 50 -0.22 24.76 -1.90
CA LYS A 50 -0.08 25.64 -0.73
C LYS A 50 -1.15 25.39 0.33
N ILE A 51 -2.42 25.29 -0.08
CA ILE A 51 -3.54 25.03 0.85
C ILE A 51 -3.34 23.69 1.56
N THR A 52 -3.02 22.64 0.81
CA THR A 52 -2.83 21.29 1.36
C THR A 52 -1.60 21.20 2.28
N ALA A 53 -0.51 21.90 1.95
CA ALA A 53 0.69 21.95 2.80
C ALA A 53 0.43 22.64 4.15
N LYS A 54 -0.26 23.79 4.15
CA LYS A 54 -0.63 24.49 5.40
C LYS A 54 -1.59 23.66 6.25
N ALA A 55 -2.62 23.09 5.63
CA ALA A 55 -3.56 22.22 6.34
C ALA A 55 -2.83 21.02 6.97
N ARG A 56 -1.83 20.43 6.30
CA ARG A 56 -1.06 19.32 6.88
C ARG A 56 -0.38 19.68 8.20
N ALA A 57 0.10 20.91 8.35
CA ALA A 57 0.82 21.38 9.54
C ALA A 57 -0.10 21.84 10.68
N ASP A 58 -1.37 22.14 10.41
CA ASP A 58 -2.27 22.81 11.36
C ASP A 58 -3.63 22.10 11.45
N SER A 59 -3.96 21.58 12.65
CA SER A 59 -5.24 20.91 12.92
C SER A 59 -6.44 21.85 12.89
N GLY A 60 -6.31 23.09 13.36
CA GLY A 60 -7.37 24.09 13.33
C GLY A 60 -7.68 24.59 11.91
N LEU A 61 -6.65 24.74 11.07
CA LEU A 61 -6.85 25.00 9.63
C LEU A 61 -7.55 23.82 8.94
N ARG A 62 -7.17 22.57 9.24
CA ARG A 62 -7.89 21.39 8.73
C ARG A 62 -9.37 21.39 9.11
N GLN A 63 -9.69 21.72 10.35
CA GLN A 63 -11.07 21.77 10.82
C GLN A 63 -11.88 22.85 10.07
N ARG A 64 -11.35 24.07 9.97
CA ARG A 64 -12.00 25.16 9.21
C ARG A 64 -12.20 24.80 7.74
N LEU A 65 -11.19 24.18 7.14
CA LEU A 65 -11.22 23.75 5.74
C LEU A 65 -12.30 22.67 5.53
N ASN A 66 -12.42 21.70 6.45
CA ASN A 66 -13.49 20.71 6.42
C ASN A 66 -14.88 21.32 6.66
N GLN A 67 -15.02 22.29 7.55
CA GLN A 67 -16.29 23.00 7.79
C GLN A 67 -16.75 23.79 6.56
N TYR A 68 -15.81 24.41 5.84
CA TYR A 68 -16.13 25.21 4.66
C TYR A 68 -16.33 24.40 3.39
N LEU A 69 -15.41 23.46 3.10
CA LEU A 69 -15.47 22.63 1.90
C LEU A 69 -16.38 21.43 2.06
N GLY A 70 -16.65 20.98 3.29
CA GLY A 70 -17.50 19.83 3.57
C GLY A 70 -18.89 19.94 2.93
N PRO A 71 -19.62 21.06 3.12
CA PRO A 71 -20.91 21.30 2.46
C PRO A 71 -20.81 21.49 0.94
N LYS A 72 -19.62 21.82 0.42
CA LYS A 72 -19.38 22.14 -1.00
C LYS A 72 -18.65 21.04 -1.77
N LYS A 73 -18.58 19.81 -1.22
CA LYS A 73 -17.83 18.71 -1.84
C LYS A 73 -18.33 18.41 -3.26
N ALA A 74 -19.65 18.45 -3.49
CA ALA A 74 -20.24 18.24 -4.80
C ALA A 74 -19.80 19.33 -5.79
N ASP A 75 -19.93 20.61 -5.45
CA ASP A 75 -19.50 21.73 -6.30
C ASP A 75 -18.01 21.67 -6.62
N LEU A 76 -17.20 21.36 -5.60
CA LEU A 76 -15.75 21.21 -5.76
C LEU A 76 -15.41 20.07 -6.73
N LEU A 77 -16.11 18.94 -6.63
CA LEU A 77 -15.89 17.80 -7.51
C LEU A 77 -16.32 18.09 -8.95
N THR A 78 -17.47 18.76 -9.13
CA THR A 78 -17.93 19.23 -10.44
C THR A 78 -16.90 20.15 -11.09
N ALA A 79 -16.38 21.13 -10.34
CA ALA A 79 -15.34 22.04 -10.84
C ALA A 79 -14.05 21.29 -11.22
N ILE A 80 -13.61 20.33 -10.40
CA ILE A 80 -12.43 19.50 -10.71
C ILE A 80 -12.66 18.68 -12.00
N ASN A 81 -13.83 18.09 -12.17
CA ASN A 81 -14.13 17.30 -13.36
C ASN A 81 -14.13 18.17 -14.63
N GLN A 82 -14.92 19.24 -14.62
CA GLN A 82 -15.17 20.06 -15.80
C GLN A 82 -13.98 20.93 -16.20
N GLU A 83 -13.21 21.44 -15.23
CA GLU A 83 -12.16 22.42 -15.49
C GLU A 83 -10.74 21.84 -15.45
N LEU A 84 -10.56 20.62 -14.93
CA LEU A 84 -9.24 19.97 -14.89
C LEU A 84 -9.23 18.61 -15.60
N ILE A 85 -10.11 17.68 -15.23
CA ILE A 85 -10.02 16.28 -15.70
C ILE A 85 -10.50 16.12 -17.15
N GLU A 86 -11.68 16.65 -17.48
CA GLU A 86 -12.25 16.53 -18.83
C GLU A 86 -11.38 17.23 -19.89
N PRO A 87 -10.90 18.47 -19.68
CA PRO A 87 -9.97 19.10 -20.62
C PRO A 87 -8.66 18.33 -20.75
N ALA A 88 -8.11 17.83 -19.65
CA ALA A 88 -6.91 16.98 -19.68
C ALA A 88 -7.11 15.74 -20.56
N ILE A 89 -8.22 15.03 -20.39
CA ILE A 89 -8.52 13.83 -21.18
C ILE A 89 -8.67 14.18 -22.67
N ALA A 90 -9.34 15.29 -23.00
CA ALA A 90 -9.48 15.75 -24.38
C ALA A 90 -8.11 16.02 -25.03
N GLN A 91 -7.17 16.64 -24.31
CA GLN A 91 -5.81 16.87 -24.78
C GLN A 91 -5.01 15.57 -24.90
N LEU A 92 -5.15 14.65 -23.95
CA LEU A 92 -4.52 13.34 -24.00
C LEU A 92 -4.98 12.53 -25.23
N HIS A 93 -6.26 12.63 -25.62
CA HIS A 93 -6.78 12.02 -26.83
C HIS A 93 -6.14 12.61 -28.10
N GLN A 94 -5.92 13.93 -28.15
CA GLN A 94 -5.19 14.57 -29.26
C GLN A 94 -3.75 14.04 -29.38
N GLN A 95 -3.13 13.64 -28.26
CA GLN A 95 -1.83 13.00 -28.21
C GLN A 95 -1.87 11.46 -28.44
N LYS A 96 -2.99 10.93 -28.95
CA LYS A 96 -3.20 9.48 -29.20
C LYS A 96 -3.11 8.60 -27.94
N LYS A 97 -3.30 9.17 -26.74
CA LYS A 97 -3.48 8.40 -25.50
C LYS A 97 -4.94 7.98 -25.36
N LYS A 98 -5.23 6.97 -24.52
CA LYS A 98 -6.60 6.46 -24.30
C LYS A 98 -7.42 7.26 -23.28
N GLY A 99 -6.76 8.08 -22.45
CA GLY A 99 -7.38 8.85 -21.39
C GLY A 99 -6.46 8.98 -20.18
N LEU A 100 -7.05 9.17 -19.00
CA LEU A 100 -6.34 9.38 -17.74
C LEU A 100 -6.66 8.27 -16.73
N VAL A 101 -5.61 7.69 -16.14
CA VAL A 101 -5.68 6.78 -14.99
C VAL A 101 -4.98 7.45 -13.82
N VAL A 102 -5.66 7.53 -12.68
CA VAL A 102 -5.14 8.11 -11.45
C VAL A 102 -5.00 7.03 -10.39
N ILE A 103 -3.76 6.79 -9.97
CA ILE A 103 -3.44 5.85 -8.89
C ILE A 103 -3.26 6.64 -7.60
N VAL A 104 -4.15 6.42 -6.64
CA VAL A 104 -4.12 7.06 -5.33
C VAL A 104 -3.57 6.05 -4.31
N ASP A 105 -2.25 6.07 -4.21
CA ASP A 105 -1.46 5.23 -3.31
C ASP A 105 -1.44 5.77 -1.86
N ASN A 106 -1.06 4.92 -0.91
CA ASN A 106 -0.90 5.18 0.52
C ASN A 106 -2.18 5.45 1.32
N LEU A 107 -3.37 5.29 0.72
CA LEU A 107 -4.61 5.30 1.50
C LEU A 107 -4.74 4.02 2.37
N ASP A 108 -3.98 2.96 2.08
CA ASP A 108 -3.85 1.77 2.94
C ASP A 108 -3.19 2.06 4.30
N ARG A 109 -2.46 3.18 4.40
CA ARG A 109 -1.75 3.63 5.60
C ARG A 109 -2.60 4.52 6.53
N ILE A 110 -3.86 4.76 6.19
CA ILE A 110 -4.78 5.51 7.05
C ILE A 110 -4.94 4.74 8.36
N GLU A 111 -4.80 5.41 9.49
CA GLU A 111 -5.03 4.79 10.79
C GLU A 111 -6.48 4.30 10.94
N GLY A 112 -6.63 3.07 11.42
CA GLY A 112 -7.92 2.46 11.74
C GLY A 112 -8.51 2.92 13.08
N THR A 113 -7.97 3.98 13.69
CA THR A 113 -8.45 4.45 14.99
C THR A 113 -9.89 4.94 14.91
N THR A 114 -10.76 4.36 15.74
CA THR A 114 -12.14 4.81 15.89
C THR A 114 -12.15 6.25 16.38
N LYS A 115 -12.86 7.12 15.66
CA LYS A 115 -12.99 8.53 16.04
C LYS A 115 -14.12 8.71 17.04
N SER A 116 -14.21 9.89 17.65
CA SER A 116 -15.23 10.22 18.67
C SER A 116 -16.67 10.05 18.19
N TRP A 117 -16.91 10.07 16.88
CA TRP A 117 -18.21 9.86 16.24
C TRP A 117 -18.51 8.37 15.94
N GLY A 118 -17.70 7.44 16.42
CA GLY A 118 -17.99 6.00 16.41
C GLY A 118 -17.55 5.21 15.19
N THR A 119 -17.06 5.86 14.13
CA THR A 119 -16.51 5.18 12.94
C THR A 119 -15.02 5.41 12.80
N SER A 120 -14.31 4.46 12.19
CA SER A 120 -12.89 4.64 11.88
C SER A 120 -12.72 5.64 10.73
N GLN A 121 -11.55 6.27 10.65
CA GLN A 121 -11.23 7.14 9.51
C GLN A 121 -11.24 6.38 8.18
N GLN A 122 -10.90 5.09 8.22
CA GLN A 122 -10.91 4.21 7.05
C GLN A 122 -12.34 3.99 6.55
N GLU A 123 -13.28 3.65 7.44
CA GLU A 123 -14.69 3.46 7.08
C GLU A 123 -15.32 4.75 6.58
N TYR A 124 -15.04 5.88 7.24
CA TYR A 124 -15.55 7.17 6.80
C TYR A 124 -15.14 7.47 5.36
N ILE A 125 -13.87 7.27 5.01
CA ILE A 125 -13.37 7.56 3.65
C ILE A 125 -13.92 6.57 2.63
N PHE A 126 -13.80 5.27 2.90
CA PHE A 126 -14.10 4.24 1.90
C PHE A 126 -15.57 3.86 1.82
N ILE A 127 -16.38 4.11 2.84
CA ILE A 127 -17.80 3.74 2.87
C ILE A 127 -18.67 5.00 2.82
N ASP A 128 -18.50 5.91 3.79
CA ASP A 128 -19.39 7.07 3.92
C ASP A 128 -19.10 8.15 2.85
N GLN A 129 -17.84 8.25 2.39
CA GLN A 129 -17.42 9.17 1.32
C GLN A 129 -17.24 8.47 -0.03
N ALA A 130 -17.67 7.20 -0.17
CA ALA A 130 -17.50 6.40 -1.38
C ALA A 130 -18.07 7.09 -2.63
N GLU A 131 -19.21 7.79 -2.49
CA GLU A 131 -19.84 8.56 -3.56
C GLU A 131 -18.90 9.59 -4.18
N TYR A 132 -18.11 10.29 -3.36
CA TYR A 132 -17.17 11.30 -3.84
C TYR A 132 -15.90 10.67 -4.44
N LEU A 133 -15.46 9.52 -3.93
CA LEU A 133 -14.33 8.79 -4.50
C LEU A 133 -14.65 8.24 -5.89
N GLN A 134 -15.90 7.91 -6.18
CA GLN A 134 -16.28 7.33 -7.46
C GLN A 134 -16.66 8.34 -8.54
N LYS A 135 -16.87 9.61 -8.17
CA LYS A 135 -17.41 10.65 -9.06
C LYS A 135 -16.34 11.50 -9.77
N PHE A 136 -15.08 11.10 -9.76
CA PHE A 136 -14.09 11.73 -10.65
C PHE A 136 -14.26 11.16 -12.07
N ASN A 137 -14.28 12.03 -13.09
CA ASN A 137 -14.53 11.64 -14.48
C ASN A 137 -13.27 11.05 -15.15
N CYS A 138 -12.61 10.09 -14.50
CA CYS A 138 -11.43 9.37 -14.98
C CYS A 138 -11.33 7.97 -14.34
N HIS A 139 -10.42 7.14 -14.81
CA HIS A 139 -10.17 5.84 -14.18
C HIS A 139 -9.38 6.03 -12.88
N LEU A 140 -9.83 5.38 -11.81
CA LEU A 140 -9.23 5.49 -10.48
C LEU A 140 -8.81 4.13 -9.94
N VAL A 141 -7.63 4.09 -9.32
CA VAL A 141 -7.16 2.96 -8.54
C VAL A 141 -6.81 3.45 -7.15
N TYR A 142 -7.49 2.91 -6.12
CA TYR A 142 -7.25 3.25 -4.72
C TYR A 142 -6.57 2.08 -4.00
N THR A 143 -5.51 2.35 -3.25
CA THR A 143 -5.01 1.39 -2.26
C THR A 143 -5.89 1.46 -1.01
N MET A 144 -6.61 0.42 -0.62
CA MET A 144 -7.42 0.45 0.60
C MET A 144 -6.74 -0.27 1.77
N PRO A 145 -6.98 0.15 3.03
CA PRO A 145 -6.48 -0.57 4.19
C PRO A 145 -7.00 -2.01 4.21
N LEU A 146 -6.10 -2.98 4.37
CA LEU A 146 -6.46 -4.40 4.40
C LEU A 146 -7.47 -4.71 5.54
N ALA A 147 -7.43 -3.94 6.63
CA ALA A 147 -8.38 -4.04 7.75
C ALA A 147 -9.85 -3.99 7.31
N LEU A 148 -10.19 -3.16 6.31
CA LEU A 148 -11.56 -3.03 5.82
C LEU A 148 -12.11 -4.33 5.21
N LYS A 149 -11.24 -5.21 4.68
CA LYS A 149 -11.63 -6.53 4.18
C LYS A 149 -12.09 -7.48 5.31
N PHE A 150 -11.58 -7.27 6.52
CA PHE A 150 -11.89 -8.09 7.70
C PHE A 150 -12.89 -7.41 8.64
N ALA A 151 -13.29 -6.17 8.35
CA ALA A 151 -14.26 -5.43 9.13
C ALA A 151 -15.69 -5.94 8.90
N ASP A 152 -16.54 -5.85 9.93
CA ASP A 152 -17.96 -6.20 9.83
C ASP A 152 -18.71 -5.35 8.79
N THR A 153 -18.16 -4.16 8.49
CA THR A 153 -18.68 -3.22 7.49
C THR A 153 -18.27 -3.57 6.05
N TYR A 154 -17.51 -4.64 5.81
CA TYR A 154 -17.05 -5.02 4.46
C TYR A 154 -18.19 -5.18 3.46
N GLY A 155 -19.33 -5.75 3.86
CA GLY A 155 -20.51 -5.87 3.00
C GLY A 155 -21.09 -4.51 2.59
N ARG A 156 -21.01 -3.48 3.45
CA ARG A 156 -21.39 -2.11 3.07
C ARG A 156 -20.38 -1.51 2.09
N LEU A 157 -19.10 -1.83 2.24
CA LEU A 157 -18.07 -1.39 1.32
C LEU A 157 -18.32 -1.96 -0.09
N THR A 158 -18.51 -3.27 -0.24
CA THR A 158 -18.70 -3.90 -1.55
C THR A 158 -19.98 -3.45 -2.25
N GLN A 159 -21.04 -3.11 -1.52
CA GLN A 159 -22.26 -2.52 -2.10
C GLN A 159 -22.06 -1.10 -2.65
N ARG A 160 -21.04 -0.37 -2.19
CA ARG A 160 -20.78 1.00 -2.63
C ARG A 160 -20.02 1.06 -3.94
N TYR A 161 -19.19 0.07 -4.26
CA TYR A 161 -18.34 0.06 -5.45
C TYR A 161 -18.82 -0.98 -6.47
N TYR A 162 -18.61 -0.71 -7.75
CA TYR A 162 -18.95 -1.66 -8.82
C TYR A 162 -18.00 -2.86 -8.88
N GLU A 163 -16.72 -2.66 -8.56
CA GLU A 163 -15.71 -3.72 -8.52
C GLU A 163 -15.42 -4.13 -7.07
N GLU A 164 -15.25 -5.44 -6.86
CA GLU A 164 -14.75 -5.95 -5.59
C GLU A 164 -13.28 -5.57 -5.37
N PRO A 165 -12.87 -5.31 -4.12
CA PRO A 165 -11.48 -5.03 -3.81
C PRO A 165 -10.53 -6.16 -4.22
N LYS A 166 -9.50 -5.80 -4.99
CA LYS A 166 -8.45 -6.73 -5.43
C LYS A 166 -7.37 -6.82 -4.35
N VAL A 167 -7.01 -8.04 -3.99
CA VAL A 167 -5.95 -8.31 -3.00
C VAL A 167 -4.71 -8.83 -3.71
N LEU A 168 -3.56 -8.24 -3.38
CA LEU A 168 -2.25 -8.77 -3.75
C LEU A 168 -1.80 -9.72 -2.63
N PRO A 169 -1.86 -11.05 -2.83
CA PRO A 169 -1.44 -12.01 -1.82
C PRO A 169 0.08 -12.02 -1.65
N MET A 170 0.57 -12.70 -0.62
CA MET A 170 2.00 -13.00 -0.53
C MET A 170 2.44 -13.88 -1.70
N VAL A 171 3.72 -13.77 -2.08
CA VAL A 171 4.31 -14.73 -3.01
C VAL A 171 4.32 -16.09 -2.35
N GLN A 172 3.61 -17.05 -2.93
CA GLN A 172 3.43 -18.36 -2.33
C GLN A 172 4.76 -19.12 -2.35
N VAL A 173 5.32 -19.41 -1.17
CA VAL A 173 6.56 -20.21 -1.04
C VAL A 173 6.29 -21.65 -0.59
N LYS A 174 5.08 -21.93 -0.12
CA LYS A 174 4.59 -23.25 0.25
C LYS A 174 3.19 -23.48 -0.29
N GLN A 175 2.85 -24.72 -0.57
CA GLN A 175 1.49 -25.14 -0.84
C GLN A 175 0.71 -25.34 0.47
N ILE A 176 -0.61 -25.50 0.36
CA ILE A 176 -1.48 -25.73 1.52
C ILE A 176 -1.13 -27.02 2.27
N ASP A 177 -0.63 -28.03 1.56
CA ASP A 177 -0.15 -29.31 2.12
C ASP A 177 1.23 -29.20 2.80
N GLY A 178 1.88 -28.02 2.71
CA GLY A 178 3.18 -27.73 3.31
C GLY A 178 4.39 -28.01 2.42
N SER A 179 4.20 -28.59 1.23
CA SER A 179 5.25 -28.74 0.22
C SER A 179 5.71 -27.38 -0.31
N ASP A 180 6.91 -27.31 -0.92
CA ASP A 180 7.41 -26.05 -1.46
C ASP A 180 6.67 -25.64 -2.73
N CYS A 181 6.42 -24.33 -2.86
CA CYS A 181 5.95 -23.74 -4.11
C CYS A 181 7.16 -23.24 -4.90
N GLU A 182 7.73 -24.13 -5.72
CA GLU A 182 8.93 -23.85 -6.51
C GLU A 182 8.79 -22.63 -7.43
N ALA A 183 7.60 -22.43 -8.01
CA ALA A 183 7.34 -21.28 -8.87
C ALA A 183 7.49 -19.95 -8.11
N GLY A 184 6.95 -19.85 -6.89
CA GLY A 184 7.08 -18.63 -6.09
C GLY A 184 8.48 -18.43 -5.54
N ILE A 185 9.17 -19.51 -5.13
CA ILE A 185 10.57 -19.46 -4.73
C ILE A 185 11.45 -18.97 -5.89
N ALA A 186 11.24 -19.48 -7.11
CA ALA A 186 11.97 -19.05 -8.30
C ALA A 186 11.78 -17.55 -8.59
N LEU A 187 10.55 -17.03 -8.48
CA LEU A 187 10.26 -15.60 -8.66
C LEU A 187 10.95 -14.73 -7.60
N LEU A 188 10.95 -15.13 -6.33
CA LEU A 188 11.66 -14.43 -5.27
C LEU A 188 13.18 -14.46 -5.46
N ARG A 189 13.70 -15.61 -5.94
CA ARG A 189 15.11 -15.77 -6.30
C ARG A 189 15.51 -14.77 -7.38
N GLN A 190 14.73 -14.70 -8.47
CA GLN A 190 14.94 -13.73 -9.54
C GLN A 190 14.83 -12.29 -9.04
N MET A 191 13.88 -11.99 -8.16
CA MET A 191 13.74 -10.66 -7.56
C MET A 191 15.03 -10.21 -6.84
N VAL A 192 15.69 -11.13 -6.12
CA VAL A 192 16.96 -10.84 -5.44
C VAL A 192 18.09 -10.71 -6.45
N LEU A 193 18.26 -11.70 -7.34
CA LEU A 193 19.37 -11.74 -8.28
C LEU A 193 19.33 -10.62 -9.31
N ALA A 194 18.15 -10.20 -9.78
CA ALA A 194 17.99 -9.09 -10.72
C ALA A 194 18.47 -7.75 -10.15
N ARG A 195 18.52 -7.59 -8.82
CA ARG A 195 19.08 -6.40 -8.17
C ARG A 195 20.59 -6.45 -8.08
N ALA A 196 21.17 -7.63 -7.91
CA ALA A 196 22.61 -7.82 -7.87
C ALA A 196 23.23 -7.80 -9.28
N LEU A 197 22.49 -8.31 -10.27
CA LEU A 197 22.95 -8.58 -11.64
C LEU A 197 21.87 -8.12 -12.65
N PRO A 198 21.63 -6.80 -12.77
CA PRO A 198 20.54 -6.26 -13.58
C PRO A 198 20.72 -6.54 -15.08
N GLU A 199 21.95 -6.54 -15.57
CA GLU A 199 22.29 -6.70 -17.00
C GLU A 199 22.26 -8.16 -17.50
N MET A 200 22.14 -9.13 -16.59
CA MET A 200 22.10 -10.56 -16.93
C MET A 200 20.67 -11.05 -17.09
N ASP A 201 20.45 -12.07 -17.92
CA ASP A 201 19.15 -12.73 -18.02
C ASP A 201 18.86 -13.67 -16.82
N GLU A 202 17.65 -14.23 -16.77
CA GLU A 202 17.24 -15.10 -15.66
C GLU A 202 18.11 -16.35 -15.49
N GLN A 203 18.57 -16.98 -16.59
CA GLN A 203 19.36 -18.21 -16.53
C GLN A 203 20.82 -17.91 -16.17
N GLU A 204 21.37 -16.81 -16.69
CA GLU A 204 22.71 -16.33 -16.38
C GLU A 204 22.85 -15.96 -14.90
N ARG A 205 21.84 -15.28 -14.33
CA ARG A 205 21.77 -14.95 -12.90
C ARG A 205 21.87 -16.17 -12.01
N LEU A 206 21.14 -17.25 -12.34
CA LEU A 206 21.16 -18.49 -11.55
C LEU A 206 22.56 -19.13 -11.50
N LYS A 207 23.32 -19.03 -12.60
CA LYS A 207 24.71 -19.53 -12.65
C LYS A 207 25.68 -18.73 -11.78
N GLN A 208 25.29 -17.56 -11.27
CA GLN A 208 26.13 -16.74 -10.40
C GLN A 208 25.82 -16.94 -8.89
N ILE A 209 24.88 -17.81 -8.52
CA ILE A 209 24.49 -18.00 -7.11
C ILE A 209 25.71 -18.34 -6.24
N ASP A 210 26.53 -19.29 -6.66
CA ASP A 210 27.71 -19.75 -5.91
C ASP A 210 28.81 -18.67 -5.78
N LYS A 211 28.72 -17.59 -6.56
CA LYS A 211 29.62 -16.43 -6.41
C LYS A 211 29.12 -15.44 -5.36
N ILE A 212 27.80 -15.35 -5.18
CA ILE A 212 27.17 -14.39 -4.26
C ILE A 212 26.99 -15.01 -2.87
N PHE A 213 26.66 -16.30 -2.81
CA PHE A 213 26.35 -17.03 -1.58
C PHE A 213 27.37 -18.15 -1.36
N ASP A 214 27.76 -18.37 -0.11
CA ASP A 214 28.67 -19.47 0.28
C ASP A 214 28.06 -20.86 0.11
N HIS A 215 26.72 -20.95 0.13
CA HIS A 215 25.96 -22.17 0.03
C HIS A 215 24.76 -21.96 -0.91
N PRO A 216 24.52 -22.88 -1.87
CA PRO A 216 23.52 -22.71 -2.93
C PRO A 216 22.09 -22.49 -2.38
N ASP A 217 21.74 -23.23 -1.31
CA ASP A 217 20.40 -23.14 -0.70
C ASP A 217 20.17 -21.92 0.21
N SER A 218 21.17 -21.06 0.44
CA SER A 218 21.01 -19.92 1.37
C SER A 218 19.97 -18.92 0.87
N LEU A 219 19.90 -18.69 -0.44
CA LEU A 219 18.90 -17.81 -1.02
C LEU A 219 17.49 -18.39 -0.90
N ASP A 220 17.32 -19.69 -1.14
CA ASP A 220 16.01 -20.33 -1.01
C ASP A 220 15.58 -20.41 0.46
N ARG A 221 16.52 -20.61 1.39
CA ARG A 221 16.25 -20.51 2.83
C ARG A 221 15.69 -19.12 3.20
N LEU A 222 16.29 -18.05 2.68
CA LEU A 222 15.79 -16.69 2.86
C LEU A 222 14.35 -16.55 2.31
N CYS A 223 14.06 -17.10 1.13
CA CYS A 223 12.72 -17.07 0.53
C CYS A 223 11.70 -17.81 1.41
N ARG A 224 12.01 -19.04 1.83
CA ARG A 224 11.14 -19.87 2.68
C ARG A 224 10.85 -19.22 4.03
N VAL A 225 11.88 -18.75 4.73
CA VAL A 225 11.74 -18.23 6.11
C VAL A 225 10.95 -16.91 6.16
N THR A 226 10.96 -16.15 5.07
CA THR A 226 10.23 -14.88 4.96
C THR A 226 8.78 -15.05 4.50
N GLY A 227 8.35 -16.27 4.15
CA GLY A 227 6.98 -16.55 3.73
C GLY A 227 6.57 -15.83 2.44
N GLY A 228 7.56 -15.46 1.60
CA GLY A 228 7.33 -14.61 0.42
C GLY A 228 6.83 -13.20 0.71
N HIS A 229 6.94 -12.73 1.95
CA HIS A 229 6.71 -11.33 2.30
C HIS A 229 7.91 -10.48 1.88
N VAL A 230 7.80 -9.86 0.70
CA VAL A 230 8.88 -9.11 0.01
C VAL A 230 9.60 -8.11 0.89
N ARG A 231 8.87 -7.33 1.71
CA ARG A 231 9.48 -6.33 2.60
C ARG A 231 10.35 -6.98 3.68
N ASP A 232 9.93 -8.13 4.21
CA ASP A 232 10.70 -8.81 5.26
C ASP A 232 11.92 -9.50 4.65
N LEU A 233 11.78 -10.06 3.46
CA LEU A 233 12.88 -10.59 2.65
C LEU A 233 13.95 -9.52 2.39
N LEU A 234 13.57 -8.36 1.83
CA LEU A 234 14.54 -7.29 1.53
C LEU A 234 15.19 -6.73 2.79
N ARG A 235 14.45 -6.62 3.90
CA ARG A 235 15.00 -6.18 5.19
C ARG A 235 16.03 -7.17 5.73
N LEU A 236 15.74 -8.47 5.69
CA LEU A 236 16.66 -9.50 6.18
C LEU A 236 17.90 -9.59 5.27
N LEU A 237 17.71 -9.52 3.94
CA LEU A 237 18.79 -9.45 2.96
C LEU A 237 19.70 -8.24 3.18
N MET A 238 19.13 -7.04 3.43
CA MET A 238 19.92 -5.84 3.70
C MET A 238 20.77 -5.98 4.96
N SER A 239 20.19 -6.56 6.03
CA SER A 239 20.94 -6.85 7.26
C SER A 239 22.05 -7.88 7.04
N TRP A 240 21.79 -8.88 6.19
CA TRP A 240 22.74 -9.92 5.83
C TRP A 240 23.92 -9.33 5.05
N LEU A 241 23.65 -8.56 4.00
CA LEU A 241 24.66 -7.82 3.22
C LEU A 241 25.54 -6.92 4.09
N ARG A 242 24.94 -6.21 5.06
CA ARG A 242 25.70 -5.34 5.98
C ARG A 242 26.65 -6.12 6.89
N LYS A 243 26.22 -7.29 7.37
CA LYS A 243 27.05 -8.13 8.26
C LYS A 243 28.19 -8.82 7.50
N ASP A 244 27.92 -9.28 6.29
CA ASP A 244 28.89 -10.02 5.48
C ASP A 244 29.66 -9.14 4.49
N PHE A 245 29.53 -7.82 4.57
CA PHE A 245 30.16 -6.87 3.65
C PHE A 245 31.67 -7.12 3.46
N LYS A 246 32.37 -7.56 4.52
CA LYS A 246 33.82 -7.85 4.48
C LYS A 246 34.18 -9.28 4.02
N GLN A 247 33.21 -10.19 3.97
CA GLN A 247 33.43 -11.61 3.67
C GLN A 247 33.47 -11.89 2.15
N GLY A 248 32.98 -10.95 1.33
CA GLY A 248 32.94 -11.08 -0.13
C GLY A 248 31.80 -11.95 -0.67
N GLN A 249 31.27 -12.86 0.16
CA GLN A 249 30.06 -13.65 -0.10
C GLN A 249 29.11 -13.57 1.09
N LEU A 250 27.82 -13.79 0.83
CA LEU A 250 26.78 -13.91 1.85
C LEU A 250 26.81 -15.31 2.47
N THR A 251 27.04 -15.39 3.78
CA THR A 251 27.23 -16.67 4.48
C THR A 251 25.96 -17.24 5.11
N ARG A 252 25.80 -18.57 5.05
CA ARG A 252 24.67 -19.26 5.67
C ARG A 252 24.62 -19.04 7.18
N GLU A 253 25.78 -18.98 7.82
CA GLU A 253 25.89 -18.74 9.27
C GLU A 253 25.26 -17.39 9.67
N THR A 254 25.61 -16.32 8.95
CA THR A 254 25.05 -14.99 9.21
C THR A 254 23.54 -14.96 8.98
N LEU A 255 23.05 -15.60 7.92
CA LEU A 255 21.61 -15.72 7.66
C LEU A 255 20.88 -16.41 8.83
N GLU A 256 21.34 -17.57 9.28
CA GLU A 256 20.69 -18.29 10.39
C GLU A 256 20.78 -17.50 11.71
N SER A 257 21.88 -16.76 11.94
CA SER A 257 22.00 -15.83 13.08
C SER A 257 20.94 -14.72 13.04
N LEU A 258 20.72 -14.11 11.87
CA LEU A 258 19.69 -13.10 11.65
C LEU A 258 18.27 -13.67 11.82
N ILE A 259 18.03 -14.87 11.30
CA ILE A 259 16.75 -15.59 11.47
C ILE A 259 16.46 -15.83 12.96
N ARG A 260 17.43 -16.34 13.72
CA ARG A 260 17.29 -16.56 15.18
C ARG A 260 17.01 -15.25 15.92
N GLY A 261 17.77 -14.19 15.64
CA GLY A 261 17.56 -12.89 16.27
C GLY A 261 16.15 -12.36 16.00
N ARG A 262 15.70 -12.40 14.75
CA ARG A 262 14.37 -11.94 14.37
C ARG A 262 13.25 -12.80 14.97
N ARG A 263 13.42 -14.12 15.01
CA ARG A 263 12.50 -15.03 15.71
C ARG A 263 12.36 -14.63 17.17
N ASN A 264 13.47 -14.47 17.88
CA ASN A 264 13.47 -14.10 19.30
C ASN A 264 12.71 -12.79 19.53
N GLU A 265 13.02 -11.73 18.75
CA GLU A 265 12.30 -10.45 18.82
C GLU A 265 10.78 -10.61 18.64
N MET A 266 10.37 -11.39 17.65
CA MET A 266 8.95 -11.60 17.37
C MET A 266 8.27 -12.37 18.50
N THR A 267 8.91 -13.41 19.04
CA THR A 267 8.33 -14.22 20.12
C THR A 267 8.10 -13.45 21.42
N LEU A 268 8.86 -12.38 21.69
CA LEU A 268 8.67 -11.53 22.87
C LEU A 268 7.34 -10.78 22.87
N GLN A 269 6.73 -10.59 21.70
CA GLN A 269 5.48 -9.85 21.54
C GLN A 269 4.25 -10.75 21.51
N ILE A 270 4.43 -12.08 21.60
CA ILE A 270 3.35 -13.06 21.44
C ILE A 270 2.94 -13.60 22.80
N ASP A 271 1.71 -13.31 23.22
CA ASP A 271 1.13 -13.86 24.44
C ASP A 271 0.56 -15.28 24.25
N ASP A 272 0.14 -15.93 25.35
CA ASP A 272 -0.39 -17.30 25.30
C ASP A 272 -1.69 -17.42 24.48
N GLN A 273 -2.49 -16.36 24.41
CA GLN A 273 -3.73 -16.34 23.62
C GLN A 273 -3.39 -16.28 22.13
N GLU A 274 -2.42 -15.44 21.76
CA GLU A 274 -1.92 -15.32 20.39
C GLU A 274 -1.24 -16.62 19.94
N TRP A 275 -0.48 -17.30 20.81
CA TRP A 275 0.03 -18.64 20.53
C TRP A 275 -1.08 -19.66 20.28
N ALA A 276 -2.18 -19.60 21.04
CA ALA A 276 -3.33 -20.46 20.80
C ALA A 276 -3.99 -20.18 19.44
N LEU A 277 -4.10 -18.91 19.05
CA LEU A 277 -4.60 -18.52 17.73
C LEU A 277 -3.69 -19.01 16.60
N LEU A 278 -2.37 -18.89 16.74
CA LEU A 278 -1.41 -19.39 15.73
C LEU A 278 -1.53 -20.91 15.52
N ARG A 279 -1.73 -21.68 16.59
CA ARG A 279 -2.01 -23.13 16.49
C ARG A 279 -3.31 -23.41 15.74
N GLN A 280 -4.36 -22.62 16.00
CA GLN A 280 -5.63 -22.74 15.26
C GLN A 280 -5.45 -22.42 13.78
N VAL A 281 -4.69 -21.38 13.42
CA VAL A 281 -4.40 -21.04 12.03
C VAL A 281 -3.63 -22.17 11.35
N ARG A 282 -2.61 -22.73 11.98
CA ARG A 282 -1.83 -23.85 11.42
C ARG A 282 -2.71 -25.06 11.08
N GLN A 283 -3.74 -25.32 11.88
CA GLN A 283 -4.68 -26.44 11.68
C GLN A 283 -5.76 -26.11 10.64
N LYS A 284 -6.38 -24.93 10.75
CA LYS A 284 -7.58 -24.56 9.96
C LYS A 284 -7.25 -23.86 8.65
N LYS A 285 -6.03 -23.30 8.52
CA LYS A 285 -5.56 -22.46 7.41
C LYS A 285 -6.47 -21.26 7.12
N LYS A 286 -7.14 -20.74 8.15
CA LYS A 286 -8.12 -19.64 8.06
C LYS A 286 -7.91 -18.61 9.16
N VAL A 287 -8.16 -17.34 8.81
CA VAL A 287 -8.30 -16.21 9.74
C VAL A 287 -9.62 -15.51 9.41
N SER A 288 -10.35 -15.09 10.43
CA SER A 288 -11.67 -14.44 10.26
C SER A 288 -11.87 -13.31 11.25
N GLY A 289 -12.62 -12.29 10.83
CA GLY A 289 -13.02 -11.14 11.63
C GLY A 289 -11.90 -10.16 11.94
N ASP A 290 -12.30 -8.97 12.41
CA ASP A 290 -11.37 -7.87 12.70
C ASP A 290 -10.36 -8.24 13.80
N TYR A 291 -10.81 -8.93 14.87
CA TYR A 291 -9.91 -9.38 15.94
C TYR A 291 -8.77 -10.27 15.42
N GLY A 292 -9.09 -11.28 14.59
CA GLY A 292 -8.10 -12.16 13.99
C GLY A 292 -7.15 -11.43 13.05
N TYR A 293 -7.68 -10.47 12.28
CA TYR A 293 -6.86 -9.60 11.45
C TYR A 293 -5.87 -8.77 12.27
N GLN A 294 -6.34 -8.03 13.30
CA GLN A 294 -5.51 -7.15 14.11
C GLN A 294 -4.40 -7.92 14.83
N LYS A 295 -4.74 -9.07 15.42
CA LYS A 295 -3.78 -9.85 16.21
C LYS A 295 -2.78 -10.62 15.36
N LEU A 296 -3.21 -11.15 14.21
CA LEU A 296 -2.40 -12.11 13.45
C LEU A 296 -1.81 -11.52 12.17
N ILE A 297 -2.64 -10.92 11.32
CA ILE A 297 -2.23 -10.45 9.99
C ILE A 297 -1.52 -9.10 10.11
N HIS A 298 -2.14 -8.14 10.80
CA HIS A 298 -1.56 -6.80 11.00
C HIS A 298 -0.23 -6.87 11.76
N SER A 299 -0.11 -7.74 12.76
CA SER A 299 1.14 -8.03 13.48
C SER A 299 2.17 -8.85 12.67
N ARG A 300 1.83 -9.27 11.44
CA ARG A 300 2.66 -10.13 10.56
C ARG A 300 3.04 -11.48 11.17
N LEU A 301 2.21 -12.01 12.05
CA LEU A 301 2.35 -13.35 12.60
C LEU A 301 1.76 -14.40 11.65
N VAL A 302 0.85 -14.00 10.76
CA VAL A 302 0.19 -14.84 9.76
C VAL A 302 0.15 -14.11 8.42
N PHE A 303 0.27 -14.85 7.32
CA PHE A 303 0.18 -14.35 5.96
C PHE A 303 -1.00 -14.96 5.20
N GLU A 304 -1.62 -14.16 4.32
CA GLU A 304 -2.62 -14.62 3.33
C GLU A 304 -1.89 -15.03 2.05
N TYR A 305 -2.17 -16.25 1.59
CA TYR A 305 -1.77 -16.79 0.29
C TYR A 305 -3.03 -17.08 -0.53
N ARG A 306 -2.87 -17.26 -1.85
CA ARG A 306 -3.96 -17.61 -2.76
C ARG A 306 -3.53 -18.71 -3.71
N ASP A 307 -4.32 -19.77 -3.76
CA ASP A 307 -4.20 -20.84 -4.76
C ASP A 307 -5.53 -21.00 -5.49
N ARG A 308 -5.52 -20.96 -6.83
CA ARG A 308 -6.72 -21.07 -7.69
C ARG A 308 -7.93 -20.26 -7.20
N GLU A 309 -7.68 -18.99 -6.85
CA GLU A 309 -8.67 -18.02 -6.33
C GLU A 309 -9.13 -18.23 -4.88
N GLU A 310 -8.75 -19.33 -4.23
CA GLU A 310 -9.05 -19.57 -2.82
C GLU A 310 -7.96 -18.99 -1.91
N SER A 311 -8.38 -18.18 -0.94
CA SER A 311 -7.48 -17.65 0.08
C SER A 311 -7.24 -18.67 1.18
N TRP A 312 -5.98 -18.85 1.57
CA TRP A 312 -5.60 -19.63 2.74
C TRP A 312 -4.54 -18.89 3.54
N PHE A 313 -4.38 -19.26 4.80
CA PHE A 313 -3.53 -18.54 5.74
C PHE A 313 -2.54 -19.49 6.38
N ASP A 314 -1.32 -19.01 6.59
CA ASP A 314 -0.33 -19.75 7.38
C ASP A 314 0.48 -18.83 8.29
N ILE A 315 1.02 -19.43 9.34
CA ILE A 315 1.91 -18.73 10.26
C ILE A 315 3.13 -18.22 9.50
N ASN A 316 3.67 -17.09 9.95
CA ASN A 316 4.94 -16.57 9.46
C ASN A 316 6.02 -17.66 9.64
N PRO A 317 6.66 -18.16 8.57
CA PRO A 317 7.56 -19.31 8.66
C PRO A 317 8.74 -19.11 9.61
N ILE A 318 9.12 -17.87 9.91
CA ILE A 318 10.16 -17.60 10.90
C ILE A 318 9.80 -18.10 12.30
N LEU A 319 8.50 -18.20 12.61
CA LEU A 319 7.92 -18.71 13.84
C LEU A 319 7.66 -20.23 13.80
N ALA A 320 7.88 -20.91 12.67
CA ALA A 320 7.50 -22.32 12.53
C ALA A 320 8.25 -23.26 13.51
N ASP A 321 9.47 -22.89 13.89
CA ASP A 321 10.29 -23.61 14.89
C ASP A 321 10.28 -22.90 16.26
N ALA A 322 9.39 -21.91 16.45
CA ALA A 322 9.24 -21.22 17.73
C ALA A 322 8.14 -21.91 18.54
N LYS A 323 8.55 -22.60 19.61
CA LYS A 323 7.71 -23.36 20.56
C LYS A 323 6.87 -24.49 19.98
#